data_AF-A0A8B6BS13-F1
#
_entry.id   AF-A0A8B6BS13-F1
#
_cell.length_a   1.000
_cell.length_b   1.000
_cell.length_c   1.000
_cell.angle_alpha   90.00
_cell.angle_beta   90.00
_cell.angle_gamma   90.00
#
_symmetry.space_group_name_H-M   'P 1'
#
loop_
_entity.id
_entity.type
_entity.pdbx_description
1 polymer ?
#
loop_
_entity_poly.entity_id
_entity_poly.type
_entity_poly.pdbx_seq_one_letter_code
_entity_poly.pdbx_strand_id
1 'polypeptide(L)'
;MKEMEKRKEDELKLKQDELKLKQAELEMKEILEMDKKEKEDEFKLKELEMRERLEMEKLKIEMVKEESNTKVQPKSEYFDAAKNIRLVPRFCEKTVDKYFPQFEKIAHNLNWPKPYWTTMLQSVFEGKAAEIYSAIPSEKSSDYDTVKR
;
A
#
# COMPACT_ATOMS: atom_id res chain seq x y z
N MET A 1 8.67 -26.88 89.40
CA MET A 1 8.44 -27.75 88.23
C MET A 1 7.43 -27.15 87.26
N LYS A 2 6.17 -26.94 87.64
CA LYS A 2 5.10 -26.43 86.75
C LYS A 2 5.41 -25.12 86.00
N GLU A 3 6.09 -24.18 86.64
CA GLU A 3 6.43 -22.88 86.01
C GLU A 3 7.51 -23.02 84.92
N MET A 4 8.38 -24.01 85.04
CA MET A 4 9.44 -24.29 84.07
C MET A 4 8.90 -25.08 82.86
N GLU A 5 7.88 -25.92 83.06
CA GLU A 5 7.13 -26.55 81.96
C GLU A 5 6.34 -25.53 81.15
N LYS A 6 5.62 -24.62 81.83
CA LYS A 6 4.85 -23.57 81.15
C LYS A 6 5.75 -22.68 80.26
N ARG A 7 6.91 -22.25 80.78
CA ARG A 7 7.89 -21.48 79.98
C ARG A 7 8.40 -22.24 78.77
N LYS A 8 8.63 -23.55 78.87
CA LYS A 8 9.05 -24.38 77.73
C LYS A 8 7.94 -24.52 76.69
N GLU A 9 6.69 -24.63 77.12
CA GLU A 9 5.53 -24.71 76.23
C GLU A 9 5.29 -23.40 75.48
N ASP A 10 5.39 -22.26 76.17
CA ASP A 10 5.33 -20.93 75.57
C ASP A 10 6.48 -20.71 74.55
N GLU A 11 7.70 -21.14 74.89
CA GLU A 11 8.87 -21.03 73.99
C GLU A 11 8.75 -21.94 72.76
N LEU A 12 8.17 -23.14 72.91
CA LEU A 12 7.90 -24.05 71.80
C LEU A 12 6.83 -23.48 70.86
N LYS A 13 5.77 -22.88 71.43
CA LYS A 13 4.70 -22.25 70.66
C LYS A 13 5.21 -21.04 69.88
N LEU A 14 6.03 -20.20 70.51
CA LEU A 14 6.67 -19.06 69.84
C LEU A 14 7.53 -19.51 68.66
N LYS A 15 8.38 -20.53 68.86
CA LYS A 15 9.19 -21.11 67.77
C LYS A 15 8.33 -21.66 66.63
N GLN A 16 7.18 -22.26 66.96
CA GLN A 16 6.25 -22.80 65.97
C GLN A 16 5.55 -21.69 65.16
N ASP A 17 5.15 -20.60 65.81
CA ASP A 17 4.57 -19.43 65.15
C ASP A 17 5.60 -18.68 64.28
N GLU A 18 6.84 -18.52 64.75
CA GLU A 18 7.94 -17.96 63.94
C GLU A 18 8.19 -18.80 62.68
N LEU A 19 8.14 -20.12 62.79
CA LEU A 19 8.38 -21.04 61.66
C LEU A 19 7.26 -20.95 60.63
N LYS A 20 6.00 -20.85 61.07
CA LYS A 20 4.84 -20.62 60.20
C LYS A 20 4.88 -19.26 59.53
N LEU A 21 5.26 -18.20 60.25
CA LEU A 21 5.39 -16.87 59.68
C LEU A 21 6.45 -16.86 58.58
N LYS A 22 7.59 -17.49 58.84
CA LYS A 22 8.68 -17.59 57.86
C LYS A 22 8.31 -18.42 56.63
N GLN A 23 7.50 -19.47 56.80
CA GLN A 23 6.93 -20.22 55.67
C GLN A 23 5.97 -19.36 54.84
N ALA A 24 5.04 -18.64 55.48
CA ALA A 24 4.11 -17.76 54.78
C ALA A 24 4.82 -16.61 54.03
N GLU A 25 5.89 -16.06 54.60
CA GLU A 25 6.72 -15.04 53.93
C GLU A 25 7.44 -15.61 52.69
N LEU A 26 7.94 -16.85 52.76
CA LEU A 26 8.54 -17.54 51.62
C LEU A 26 7.51 -17.77 50.51
N GLU A 27 6.34 -18.33 50.84
CA GLU A 27 5.26 -18.56 49.86
C GLU A 27 4.80 -17.26 49.22
N MET A 28 4.62 -16.18 50.01
CA MET A 28 4.22 -14.88 49.48
C MET A 28 5.28 -14.30 48.54
N LYS A 29 6.57 -14.49 48.86
CA LYS A 29 7.67 -14.07 47.99
C LYS A 29 7.69 -14.84 46.68
N GLU A 30 7.49 -16.17 46.71
CA GLU A 30 7.42 -17.00 45.51
C GLU A 30 6.25 -16.59 44.60
N ILE A 31 5.07 -16.32 45.18
CA ILE A 31 3.90 -15.83 44.44
C ILE A 31 4.20 -14.49 43.77
N LEU A 32 4.84 -13.55 44.48
CA LEU A 32 5.22 -12.25 43.92
C LEU A 32 6.25 -12.37 42.79
N GLU A 33 7.23 -13.27 42.92
CA GLU A 33 8.20 -13.53 41.86
C GLU A 33 7.54 -14.16 40.62
N MET A 34 6.57 -15.06 40.82
CA MET A 34 5.78 -15.64 39.73
C MET A 34 4.91 -14.59 39.02
N ASP A 35 4.17 -13.76 39.74
CA ASP A 35 3.34 -12.68 39.16
C ASP A 35 4.20 -11.68 38.38
N LYS A 36 5.37 -11.33 38.92
CA LYS A 36 6.29 -10.42 38.24
C LYS A 36 6.83 -11.03 36.94
N LYS A 37 7.16 -12.33 36.96
CA LYS A 37 7.63 -13.05 35.77
C LYS A 37 6.52 -13.17 34.72
N GLU A 38 5.30 -13.48 35.13
CA GLU A 38 4.14 -13.56 34.22
C GLU A 38 3.87 -12.22 33.54
N LYS A 39 3.92 -11.11 34.28
CA LYS A 39 3.79 -9.76 33.70
C LYS A 39 4.93 -9.41 32.75
N GLU A 40 6.16 -9.82 33.05
CA GLU A 40 7.30 -9.60 32.15
C GLU A 40 7.14 -10.40 30.85
N ASP A 41 6.69 -11.64 30.95
CA ASP A 41 6.43 -12.50 29.79
C ASP A 41 5.25 -11.97 28.96
N GLU A 42 4.17 -11.48 29.59
CA GLU A 42 3.06 -10.83 28.90
C GLU A 42 3.52 -9.56 28.16
N PHE A 43 4.36 -8.74 28.80
CA PHE A 43 4.90 -7.53 28.17
C PHE A 43 5.79 -7.86 26.97
N LYS A 44 6.67 -8.86 27.11
CA LYS A 44 7.52 -9.37 26.01
C LYS A 44 6.69 -9.89 24.85
N LEU A 45 5.62 -10.63 25.13
CA LEU A 45 4.72 -11.15 24.11
C LEU A 45 4.02 -10.02 23.35
N LYS A 46 3.46 -9.04 24.07
CA LYS A 46 2.84 -7.85 23.45
C LYS A 46 3.83 -7.04 22.62
N GLU A 47 5.08 -6.89 23.07
CA GLU A 47 6.11 -6.20 22.30
C GLU A 47 6.43 -6.96 21.00
N LEU A 48 6.52 -8.29 21.06
CA LEU A 48 6.75 -9.13 19.90
C LEU A 48 5.59 -9.03 18.90
N GLU A 49 4.34 -9.18 19.36
CA GLU A 49 3.16 -9.05 18.52
C GLU A 49 3.07 -7.67 17.86
N MET A 50 3.39 -6.60 18.59
CA MET A 50 3.43 -5.24 18.05
C MET A 50 4.53 -5.10 17.00
N ARG A 51 5.70 -5.69 17.22
CA ARG A 51 6.81 -5.72 16.27
C ARG A 51 6.43 -6.47 14.99
N GLU A 52 5.83 -7.65 15.10
CA GLU A 52 5.34 -8.42 13.96
C GLU A 52 4.27 -7.66 13.19
N ARG A 53 3.36 -6.97 13.89
CA ARG A 53 2.36 -6.11 13.24
C ARG A 53 3.00 -5.00 12.43
N LEU A 54 3.98 -4.31 13.01
CA LEU A 54 4.69 -3.22 12.35
C LEU A 54 5.51 -3.74 11.16
N GLU A 55 6.14 -4.92 11.28
CA GLU A 55 6.86 -5.55 10.19
C GLU A 55 5.92 -5.96 9.06
N MET A 56 4.77 -6.58 9.37
CA MET A 56 3.74 -6.90 8.39
C MET A 56 3.17 -5.65 7.71
N GLU A 57 2.97 -4.56 8.44
CA GLU A 57 2.52 -3.30 7.86
C GLU A 57 3.58 -2.67 6.97
N LYS A 58 4.87 -2.69 7.38
CA LYS A 58 5.99 -2.26 6.54
C LYS A 58 6.09 -3.09 5.26
N LEU A 59 6.00 -4.41 5.35
CA LEU A 59 5.99 -5.30 4.20
C LEU A 59 4.80 -5.03 3.30
N LYS A 60 3.60 -4.78 3.82
CA LYS A 60 2.45 -4.36 3.01
C LYS A 60 2.70 -3.03 2.30
N ILE A 61 3.26 -2.04 2.99
CA ILE A 61 3.59 -0.74 2.39
C ILE A 61 4.69 -0.91 1.33
N GLU A 62 5.68 -1.76 1.58
CA GLU A 62 6.73 -2.09 0.62
C GLU A 62 6.18 -2.83 -0.58
N MET A 63 5.28 -3.80 -0.40
CA MET A 63 4.56 -4.45 -1.50
C MET A 63 3.73 -3.44 -2.30
N VAL A 64 3.03 -2.49 -1.67
CA VAL A 64 2.32 -1.42 -2.39
C VAL A 64 3.29 -0.47 -3.12
N LYS A 65 4.47 -0.21 -2.55
CA LYS A 65 5.53 0.59 -3.18
C LYS A 65 6.25 -0.16 -4.30
N GLU A 66 6.43 -1.47 -4.18
CA GLU A 66 6.94 -2.34 -5.23
C GLU A 66 5.88 -2.61 -6.29
N GLU A 67 4.58 -2.66 -5.98
CA GLU A 67 3.52 -2.54 -6.98
C GLU A 67 3.58 -1.16 -7.67
N SER A 68 4.05 -0.13 -6.97
CA SER A 68 4.29 1.19 -7.57
C SER A 68 5.62 1.31 -8.34
N ASN A 69 6.60 0.42 -8.12
CA ASN A 69 7.97 0.54 -8.65
C ASN A 69 8.43 -0.66 -9.51
N THR A 70 7.69 -1.76 -9.49
CA THR A 70 7.93 -2.99 -10.27
C THR A 70 6.77 -3.14 -11.23
N LYS A 71 6.85 -2.45 -12.37
CA LYS A 71 6.10 -2.80 -13.60
C LYS A 71 4.65 -3.22 -13.35
N VAL A 72 3.93 -2.50 -12.51
CA VAL A 72 2.58 -2.16 -12.89
C VAL A 72 2.82 -1.13 -14.00
N GLN A 73 3.00 -1.63 -15.24
CA GLN A 73 2.19 -1.06 -16.29
C GLN A 73 0.85 -0.89 -15.60
N PRO A 74 0.29 0.33 -15.50
CA PRO A 74 -1.04 0.45 -14.96
C PRO A 74 -1.83 -0.71 -15.59
N LYS A 75 -2.87 -1.22 -14.93
CA LYS A 75 -4.06 -1.38 -15.79
C LYS A 75 -4.21 0.01 -16.36
N SER A 76 -3.54 0.26 -17.48
CA SER A 76 -3.85 1.34 -18.34
C SER A 76 -5.33 1.06 -18.41
N GLU A 77 -6.11 2.06 -18.03
CA GLU A 77 -7.06 2.49 -19.02
C GLU A 77 -6.28 2.48 -20.34
N TYR A 78 -6.16 1.29 -20.95
CA TYR A 78 -5.48 1.08 -22.20
C TYR A 78 -6.33 1.99 -23.03
N PHE A 79 -5.72 3.11 -23.40
CA PHE A 79 -6.50 4.20 -23.86
C PHE A 79 -7.22 3.69 -25.09
N ASP A 80 -8.52 3.47 -24.93
CA ASP A 80 -9.26 2.64 -25.85
C ASP A 80 -9.61 3.56 -27.01
N ALA A 81 -8.64 3.72 -27.90
CA ALA A 81 -8.75 4.58 -29.06
C ALA A 81 -9.99 4.18 -29.85
N ALA A 82 -10.31 2.89 -29.95
CA ALA A 82 -11.52 2.41 -30.63
C ALA A 82 -12.81 2.95 -30.02
N LYS A 83 -12.91 3.07 -28.70
CA LYS A 83 -14.07 3.71 -28.03
C LYS A 83 -14.10 5.23 -28.22
N ASN A 84 -12.94 5.87 -28.21
CA ASN A 84 -12.82 7.34 -28.27
C ASN A 84 -12.87 7.89 -29.71
N ILE A 85 -12.61 7.07 -30.74
CA ILE A 85 -12.69 7.46 -32.16
C ILE A 85 -14.07 8.06 -32.50
N ARG A 86 -15.14 7.60 -31.86
CA ARG A 86 -16.50 8.15 -32.05
C ARG A 86 -16.65 9.61 -31.63
N LEU A 87 -15.76 10.10 -30.78
CA LEU A 87 -15.73 11.49 -30.29
C LEU A 87 -14.80 12.38 -31.13
N VAL A 88 -14.06 11.80 -32.08
CA VAL A 88 -13.20 12.54 -32.99
C VAL A 88 -14.09 13.24 -34.02
N PRO A 89 -13.96 14.57 -34.18
CA PRO A 89 -14.71 15.29 -35.20
C PRO A 89 -14.43 14.74 -36.60
N ARG A 90 -15.41 14.80 -37.50
CA ARG A 90 -15.19 14.41 -38.90
C ARG A 90 -14.16 15.36 -39.54
N PHE A 91 -13.18 14.78 -40.22
CA PHE A 91 -12.18 15.55 -40.95
C PHE A 91 -12.80 16.22 -42.19
N CYS A 92 -12.34 17.44 -42.51
CA CYS A 92 -12.75 18.14 -43.73
C CYS A 92 -11.55 18.86 -44.36
N GLU A 93 -11.16 18.43 -45.56
CA GLU A 93 -10.04 18.98 -46.32
C GLU A 93 -10.18 20.49 -46.62
N LYS A 94 -11.41 21.02 -46.63
CA LYS A 94 -11.66 22.46 -46.88
C LYS A 94 -11.38 23.34 -45.67
N THR A 95 -11.32 22.77 -44.47
CA THR A 95 -11.19 23.51 -43.21
C THR A 95 -10.16 22.88 -42.26
N VAL A 96 -9.04 22.40 -42.80
CA VAL A 96 -7.96 21.77 -42.03
C VAL A 96 -7.41 22.72 -40.96
N ASP A 97 -7.30 24.01 -41.27
CA ASP A 97 -6.80 25.06 -40.39
C ASP A 97 -7.61 25.19 -39.08
N LYS A 98 -8.92 24.92 -39.15
CA LYS A 98 -9.83 24.96 -38.00
C LYS A 98 -10.00 23.60 -37.33
N TYR A 99 -9.68 22.52 -38.04
CA TYR A 99 -9.89 21.16 -37.60
C TYR A 99 -8.92 20.74 -36.49
N PHE A 100 -7.61 20.95 -36.68
CA PHE A 100 -6.61 20.54 -35.69
C PHE A 100 -6.78 21.24 -34.33
N PRO A 101 -7.02 22.57 -34.25
CA PRO A 101 -7.30 23.22 -32.96
C PRO A 101 -8.54 22.67 -32.26
N GLN A 102 -9.59 22.28 -33.02
CA GLN A 102 -10.79 21.68 -32.47
C GLN A 102 -10.51 20.28 -31.92
N PHE A 103 -9.75 19.46 -32.66
CA PHE A 103 -9.29 18.15 -32.20
C PHE A 103 -8.43 18.26 -30.95
N GLU A 104 -7.42 19.15 -30.94
CA GLU A 104 -6.52 19.37 -29.80
C GLU A 104 -7.30 19.77 -28.54
N LYS A 105 -8.33 20.61 -28.68
CA LYS A 105 -9.18 21.02 -27.56
C LYS A 105 -9.97 19.84 -26.96
N ILE A 106 -10.53 18.98 -27.80
CA ILE A 106 -11.25 17.77 -27.35
C ILE A 106 -10.28 16.79 -26.69
N ALA A 107 -9.12 16.57 -27.32
CA ALA A 107 -8.09 15.67 -26.84
C ALA A 107 -7.54 16.10 -25.47
N HIS A 108 -7.30 17.39 -25.26
CA HIS A 108 -6.90 17.91 -23.95
C HIS A 108 -8.02 17.80 -22.91
N ASN A 109 -9.27 18.16 -23.26
CA ASN A 109 -10.40 18.07 -22.33
C ASN A 109 -10.68 16.64 -21.85
N LEU A 110 -10.47 15.65 -22.74
CA LEU A 110 -10.66 14.24 -22.44
C LEU A 110 -9.37 13.52 -22.01
N ASN A 111 -8.29 14.27 -21.79
CA ASN A 111 -6.97 13.76 -21.39
C ASN A 111 -6.46 12.62 -22.28
N TRP A 112 -6.68 12.72 -23.60
CA TRP A 112 -6.22 11.72 -24.54
C TRP A 112 -4.69 11.69 -24.61
N PRO A 113 -4.06 10.52 -24.50
CA PRO A 113 -2.62 10.38 -24.63
C PRO A 113 -2.16 10.70 -26.06
N LYS A 114 -1.23 11.65 -26.18
CA LYS A 114 -0.59 12.07 -27.46
C LYS A 114 -0.18 10.93 -28.40
N PRO A 115 0.42 9.80 -27.96
CA PRO A 115 0.80 8.73 -28.88
C PRO A 115 -0.39 8.07 -29.61
N TYR A 116 -1.63 8.24 -29.14
CA TYR A 116 -2.82 7.70 -29.79
C TYR A 116 -3.52 8.71 -30.71
N TRP A 117 -3.11 9.97 -30.72
CA TRP A 117 -3.75 11.01 -31.53
C TRP A 117 -3.60 10.74 -33.02
N THR A 118 -2.44 10.25 -33.46
CA THR A 118 -2.19 9.90 -34.86
C THR A 118 -3.06 8.72 -35.30
N THR A 119 -3.18 7.68 -34.46
CA THR A 119 -4.09 6.53 -34.68
C THR A 119 -5.54 6.97 -34.80
N MET A 120 -5.98 7.92 -33.99
CA MET A 120 -7.33 8.49 -34.12
C MET A 120 -7.51 9.26 -35.41
N LEU A 121 -6.54 10.10 -35.77
CA LEU A 121 -6.58 10.91 -36.98
C LEU A 121 -6.61 10.05 -38.24
N GLN A 122 -5.84 8.96 -38.28
CA GLN A 122 -5.88 7.98 -39.37
C GLN A 122 -7.29 7.46 -39.63
N SER A 123 -8.11 7.27 -38.58
CA SER A 123 -9.47 6.75 -38.74
C SER A 123 -10.46 7.74 -39.36
N VAL A 124 -10.15 9.03 -39.32
CA VAL A 124 -11.02 10.11 -39.81
C VAL A 124 -10.48 10.80 -41.06
N PHE A 125 -9.21 10.60 -41.41
CA PHE A 125 -8.65 11.09 -42.66
C PHE A 125 -9.33 10.41 -43.85
N GLU A 126 -9.77 11.22 -44.80
CA GLU A 126 -10.40 10.80 -46.05
C GLU A 126 -9.72 11.53 -47.21
N GLY A 127 -9.77 10.94 -48.42
CA GLY A 127 -9.21 11.57 -49.62
C GLY A 127 -7.69 11.73 -49.56
N LYS A 128 -7.20 12.94 -49.88
CA LYS A 128 -5.76 13.19 -50.03
C LYS A 128 -5.01 13.10 -48.71
N ALA A 129 -5.67 13.44 -47.60
CA ALA A 129 -5.07 13.34 -46.26
C ALA A 129 -4.75 11.89 -45.88
N ALA A 130 -5.60 10.93 -46.27
CA ALA A 130 -5.35 9.51 -46.04
C ALA A 130 -4.17 9.01 -46.90
N GLU A 131 -4.10 9.41 -48.17
CA GLU A 131 -2.99 9.06 -49.07
C GLU A 131 -1.65 9.58 -48.56
N ILE A 132 -1.61 10.83 -48.09
CA ILE A 132 -0.41 11.43 -47.49
C ILE A 132 -0.01 10.67 -46.22
N TYR A 133 -0.95 10.39 -45.32
CA TYR A 133 -0.67 9.65 -44.09
C TYR A 133 -0.12 8.23 -44.37
N SER A 134 -0.69 7.52 -45.35
CA SER A 134 -0.18 6.20 -45.78
C SER A 134 1.21 6.25 -46.42
N ALA A 135 1.60 7.38 -47.00
CA ALA A 135 2.94 7.59 -47.55
C ALA A 135 3.99 7.94 -46.48
N ILE A 136 3.58 8.30 -45.26
CA ILE A 136 4.49 8.59 -44.16
C ILE A 136 5.05 7.27 -43.58
N PRO A 137 6.38 7.15 -43.39
CA PRO A 137 6.99 5.98 -42.76
C PRO A 137 6.47 5.77 -41.34
N SER A 138 6.32 4.51 -40.89
CA SER A 138 5.72 4.19 -39.58
C SER A 138 6.44 4.84 -38.38
N GLU A 139 7.73 5.12 -38.54
CA GLU A 139 8.58 5.81 -37.55
C GLU A 139 8.19 7.28 -37.36
N LYS A 140 7.64 7.91 -38.41
CA LYS A 140 7.21 9.33 -38.42
C LYS A 140 5.69 9.49 -38.28
N SER A 141 4.91 8.45 -38.61
CA SER A 141 3.44 8.47 -38.46
C SER A 141 2.99 8.40 -36.99
N SER A 142 3.91 8.07 -36.09
CA SER A 142 3.67 8.08 -34.63
C SER A 142 3.81 9.48 -34.01
N ASP A 143 4.33 10.46 -34.77
CA ASP A 143 4.53 11.83 -34.30
C ASP A 143 3.42 12.77 -34.78
N TYR A 144 2.69 13.36 -33.84
CA TYR A 144 1.56 14.24 -34.14
C TYR A 144 1.99 15.54 -34.84
N ASP A 145 3.16 16.11 -34.51
CA ASP A 145 3.65 17.36 -35.14
C ASP A 145 3.95 17.12 -36.63
N THR A 146 4.45 15.94 -36.96
CA THR A 146 4.70 15.53 -38.34
C THR A 146 3.41 15.32 -39.13
N VAL A 147 2.37 14.75 -38.49
CA VAL A 147 1.07 14.49 -39.14
C VAL A 147 0.20 15.75 -39.28
N LYS A 148 0.41 16.75 -38.42
CA LYS A 148 -0.32 18.04 -38.45
C LYS A 148 0.13 18.96 -39.59
N ARG A 149 1.37 18.78 -40.08
CA ARG A 149 1.98 19.61 -41.13
C ARG A 149 1.46 19.26 -42.52
#